data_AF-A0AAD9F7J8-F1
#
_entry.id   AF-A0AAD9F7J8-F1
#
_cell.length_a   1.000
_cell.length_b   1.000
_cell.length_c   1.000
_cell.angle_alpha   90.00
_cell.angle_beta   90.00
_cell.angle_gamma   90.00
#
_symmetry.space_group_name_H-M   'P 1'
#
loop_
_entity.id
_entity.type
_entity.pdbx_description
1 polymer ?
#
loop_
_entity_poly.entity_id
_entity_poly.type
_entity_poly.pdbx_seq_one_letter_code
_entity_poly.pdbx_strand_id
1 'polypeptide(L)'
;AQSVFGSRLNSGSCGESAVRSGTMRGQHSPENAARERSRVRNLRQAFHSLQAALPSVPPDTKLSKLDILVLATNYIAFLTETLDQGRTQAEHTLPSQPGGNLHPVKKWPMRSLLYCGSVAELLSGVPVNQTPIPGQDGTHPLTPRQEALRLCVLLLMLPCKDNSSPMLGATVDPPDTTMAETESKKVIKLVPEYLLKKRKAYQAIKATQAKIALLEKRKISKGKPLKFKRLEDFLKDSHRKHRDETRIQRSQQRPPGPLPPAKNRLAFAVRIREIKGVSPKVMKMVHMLRLRKIFSGTFVKINKTSVAMMKMLEPYVAWGFPNLKSVRELILKRGQTRVGRRRVPLTDNTFIEQHMGKHGIICLEDLIHEIYLVGKGFRAANNFLLPFKLSVARHAAKDKAGLLKDLGNPGFRNTDINAIIRQLN
;
A
#
# COMPACT_ATOMS: atom_id res chain seq x y z
N ALA A 1 -32.38 -18.46 79.51
CA ALA A 1 -31.14 -17.84 80.03
C ALA A 1 -30.31 -17.40 78.82
N GLN A 2 -30.26 -16.09 78.53
CA GLN A 2 -29.07 -15.22 78.75
C GLN A 2 -27.85 -15.72 77.95
N SER A 3 -27.11 -14.96 77.14
CA SER A 3 -26.79 -13.53 77.02
C SER A 3 -25.72 -13.45 75.90
N VAL A 4 -25.72 -12.59 74.87
CA VAL A 4 -25.34 -11.16 74.84
C VAL A 4 -24.25 -10.92 73.76
N PHE A 5 -24.63 -10.08 72.79
CA PHE A 5 -23.92 -8.99 72.10
C PHE A 5 -22.53 -9.12 71.44
N GLY A 6 -22.46 -8.50 70.25
CA GLY A 6 -21.23 -8.03 69.61
C GLY A 6 -21.43 -7.31 68.27
N SER A 7 -22.29 -6.30 68.20
CA SER A 7 -22.51 -5.43 67.03
C SER A 7 -21.38 -4.40 66.85
N ARG A 8 -20.98 -4.08 65.61
CA ARG A 8 -20.49 -2.73 65.27
C ARG A 8 -20.90 -2.26 63.86
N LEU A 9 -21.64 -1.17 63.89
CA LEU A 9 -22.08 -0.25 62.84
C LEU A 9 -20.87 0.51 62.24
N ASN A 10 -20.79 0.68 60.91
CA ASN A 10 -21.28 1.81 60.11
C ASN A 10 -20.25 2.95 59.96
N SER A 11 -19.92 3.31 58.71
CA SER A 11 -19.97 4.70 58.20
C SER A 11 -19.38 4.77 56.79
N GLY A 12 -20.19 5.23 55.84
CA GLY A 12 -19.71 5.65 54.53
C GLY A 12 -18.88 6.93 54.59
N SER A 13 -18.05 7.12 53.58
CA SER A 13 -17.56 8.44 53.18
C SER A 13 -17.61 8.54 51.67
N CYS A 14 -18.49 9.41 51.18
CA CYS A 14 -18.37 10.05 49.88
C CYS A 14 -17.05 10.82 49.82
N GLY A 15 -16.44 10.83 48.64
CA GLY A 15 -15.22 11.57 48.34
C GLY A 15 -15.13 11.76 46.83
N GLU A 16 -15.84 12.77 46.33
CA GLU A 16 -15.50 13.44 45.07
C GLU A 16 -14.03 13.86 45.09
N SER A 17 -13.27 13.56 44.03
CA SER A 17 -12.38 14.56 43.40
C SER A 17 -11.62 14.01 42.20
N ALA A 18 -11.66 14.82 41.15
CA ALA A 18 -10.59 15.07 40.18
C ALA A 18 -10.32 14.01 39.11
N VAL A 19 -11.06 14.16 38.01
CA VAL A 19 -10.57 14.02 36.64
C VAL A 19 -9.14 14.59 36.53
N ARG A 20 -8.14 13.71 36.45
CA ARG A 20 -6.79 14.07 35.98
C ARG A 20 -6.67 13.67 34.53
N SER A 21 -6.97 14.63 33.66
CA SER A 21 -6.46 14.73 32.30
C SER A 21 -4.94 14.86 32.36
N GLY A 22 -4.23 13.72 32.26
CA GLY A 22 -2.78 13.64 32.18
C GLY A 22 -2.33 13.49 30.72
N THR A 23 -1.82 14.58 30.16
CA THR A 23 -1.17 14.68 28.86
C THR A 23 -0.04 13.66 28.70
N MET A 24 0.03 13.06 27.50
CA MET A 24 1.04 12.15 26.99
C MET A 24 2.48 12.50 27.42
N ARG A 25 3.20 11.53 27.99
CA ARG A 25 4.66 11.47 27.90
C ARG A 25 5.06 10.02 27.66
N GLY A 26 5.54 9.74 26.45
CA GLY A 26 5.88 8.39 25.98
C GLY A 26 6.96 7.76 26.85
N GLN A 27 6.60 6.72 27.60
CA GLN A 27 7.55 5.82 28.20
C GLN A 27 8.14 4.94 27.09
N HIS A 28 9.22 5.41 26.46
CA HIS A 28 10.16 4.49 25.83
C HIS A 28 10.70 3.61 26.96
N SER A 29 10.41 2.30 26.94
CA SER A 29 11.00 1.39 27.94
C SER A 29 12.53 1.46 27.81
N PRO A 30 13.29 1.73 28.88
CA PRO A 30 14.75 1.82 28.84
C PRO A 30 15.39 0.54 28.29
N GLU A 31 14.67 -0.59 28.41
CA GLU A 31 15.06 -1.90 27.89
C GLU A 31 15.06 -1.98 26.36
N ASN A 32 14.17 -1.26 25.67
CA ASN A 32 14.12 -1.23 24.20
C ASN A 32 15.25 -0.39 23.63
N ALA A 33 15.49 0.76 24.26
CA ALA A 33 16.67 1.57 23.96
C ALA A 33 17.96 0.77 24.22
N ALA A 34 18.00 -0.05 25.27
CA ALA A 34 19.12 -0.94 25.54
C ALA A 34 19.30 -2.01 24.46
N ARG A 35 18.22 -2.67 24.02
CA ARG A 35 18.27 -3.67 22.94
C ARG A 35 18.75 -3.09 21.61
N GLU A 36 18.24 -1.93 21.20
CA GLU A 36 18.67 -1.30 19.94
C GLU A 36 20.12 -0.81 20.02
N ARG A 37 20.56 -0.32 21.19
CA ARG A 37 21.98 -0.03 21.45
C ARG A 37 22.83 -1.31 21.33
N SER A 38 22.38 -2.45 21.85
CA SER A 38 23.09 -3.73 21.74
C SER A 38 23.16 -4.21 20.29
N ARG A 39 22.07 -4.12 19.51
CA ARG A 39 22.07 -4.48 18.08
C ARG A 39 23.04 -3.62 17.27
N VAL A 40 23.02 -2.31 17.48
CA VAL A 40 23.93 -1.37 16.80
C VAL A 40 25.38 -1.59 17.25
N ARG A 41 25.63 -1.91 18.53
CA ARG A 41 26.96 -2.29 19.03
C ARG A 41 27.46 -3.56 18.35
N ASN A 42 26.66 -4.62 18.27
CA ASN A 42 27.03 -5.86 17.59
C ASN A 42 27.37 -5.62 16.12
N LEU A 43 26.57 -4.80 15.42
CA LEU A 43 26.86 -4.44 14.03
C LEU A 43 28.18 -3.66 13.91
N ARG A 44 28.41 -2.66 14.77
CA ARG A 44 29.68 -1.90 14.78
C ARG A 44 30.87 -2.80 15.08
N GLN A 45 30.73 -3.71 16.04
CA GLN A 45 31.76 -4.68 16.39
C GLN A 45 32.10 -5.58 15.19
N ALA A 46 31.11 -6.07 14.45
CA ALA A 46 31.35 -6.86 13.23
C ALA A 46 32.10 -6.06 12.15
N PHE A 47 31.78 -4.78 11.96
CA PHE A 47 32.54 -3.91 11.04
C PHE A 47 33.98 -3.66 11.52
N HIS A 48 34.22 -3.53 12.83
CA HIS A 48 35.56 -3.42 13.38
C HIS A 48 36.36 -4.73 13.24
N SER A 49 35.73 -5.90 13.45
CA SER A 49 36.35 -7.20 13.20
C SER A 49 36.70 -7.39 11.72
N LEU A 50 35.81 -6.98 10.81
CA LEU A 50 36.07 -7.01 9.37
C LEU A 50 37.24 -6.08 9.00
N GLN A 51 37.26 -4.86 9.56
CA GLN A 51 38.36 -3.91 9.36
C GLN A 51 39.71 -4.45 9.87
N ALA A 52 39.72 -5.12 11.03
CA ALA A 52 40.93 -5.72 11.59
C ALA A 52 41.48 -6.89 10.76
N ALA A 53 40.63 -7.56 9.97
CA ALA A 53 41.03 -8.62 9.06
C ALA A 53 41.61 -8.10 7.72
N LEU A 54 41.57 -6.78 7.47
CA LEU A 54 42.09 -6.19 6.24
C LEU A 54 43.58 -5.81 6.41
N PRO A 55 44.50 -6.38 5.62
CA PRO A 55 45.94 -6.28 5.86
C PRO A 55 46.53 -4.87 5.64
N SER A 56 45.81 -3.96 4.98
CA SER A 56 46.29 -2.62 4.62
C SER A 56 45.61 -1.47 5.38
N VAL A 57 44.80 -1.78 6.40
CA VAL A 57 44.05 -0.78 7.17
C VAL A 57 44.50 -0.75 8.64
N PRO A 58 45.19 0.32 9.08
CA PRO A 58 45.41 0.62 10.50
C PRO A 58 44.09 0.66 11.27
N PRO A 59 44.03 0.07 12.49
CA PRO A 59 42.79 -0.13 13.25
C PRO A 59 42.09 1.18 13.66
N ASP A 60 42.82 2.30 13.73
CA ASP A 60 42.29 3.61 14.15
C ASP A 60 41.73 4.46 13.00
N THR A 61 41.75 3.93 11.77
CA THR A 61 41.28 4.67 10.59
C THR A 61 39.75 4.73 10.56
N LYS A 62 39.19 5.95 10.48
CA LYS A 62 37.74 6.16 10.33
C LYS A 62 37.30 5.91 8.89
N LEU A 63 37.01 4.65 8.55
CA LEU A 63 36.44 4.27 7.25
C LEU A 63 34.91 4.27 7.30
N SER A 64 34.27 4.61 6.17
CA SER A 64 32.83 4.44 6.06
C SER A 64 32.49 2.95 5.90
N LYS A 65 31.26 2.55 6.30
CA LYS A 65 30.80 1.16 6.14
C LYS A 65 30.88 0.67 4.69
N LEU A 66 30.68 1.57 3.73
CA LEU A 66 30.79 1.27 2.31
C LEU A 66 32.24 0.98 1.91
N ASP A 67 33.19 1.80 2.37
CA ASP A 67 34.61 1.63 2.03
C ASP A 67 35.18 0.34 2.64
N ILE A 68 34.77 -0.04 3.86
CA ILE A 68 35.14 -1.32 4.49
C ILE A 68 34.67 -2.51 3.63
N LEU A 69 33.44 -2.45 3.11
CA LEU A 69 32.89 -3.51 2.26
C LEU A 69 33.64 -3.60 0.92
N VAL A 70 33.92 -2.47 0.28
CA VAL A 70 34.67 -2.42 -0.99
C VAL A 70 36.08 -3.00 -0.82
N LEU A 71 36.80 -2.62 0.24
CA LEU A 71 38.13 -3.15 0.53
C LEU A 71 38.09 -4.66 0.83
N ALA A 72 37.09 -5.12 1.58
CA ALA A 72 36.92 -6.55 1.85
C ALA A 72 36.63 -7.35 0.57
N THR A 73 35.79 -6.84 -0.33
CA THR A 73 35.51 -7.50 -1.61
C THR A 73 36.77 -7.62 -2.47
N ASN A 74 37.56 -6.54 -2.57
CA ASN A 74 38.81 -6.56 -3.33
C ASN A 74 39.84 -7.52 -2.73
N TYR A 75 39.91 -7.59 -1.38
CA TYR A 75 40.82 -8.51 -0.71
C TYR A 75 40.41 -9.97 -0.89
N ILE A 76 39.11 -10.27 -0.83
CA ILE A 76 38.59 -11.61 -1.14
C ILE A 76 38.90 -11.98 -2.60
N ALA A 77 38.73 -11.06 -3.54
CA ALA A 77 39.07 -11.31 -4.94
C ALA A 77 40.56 -11.64 -5.12
N PHE A 78 41.45 -10.84 -4.50
CA PHE A 78 42.89 -11.09 -4.50
C PHE A 78 43.26 -12.45 -3.90
N LEU A 79 42.69 -12.81 -2.74
CA LEU A 79 42.94 -14.11 -2.10
C LEU A 79 42.43 -15.27 -2.96
N THR A 80 41.27 -15.11 -3.60
CA THR A 80 40.69 -16.13 -4.48
C THR A 80 41.58 -16.36 -5.69
N GLU A 81 42.08 -15.29 -6.32
CA GLU A 81 43.01 -15.37 -7.44
C GLU A 81 44.37 -15.99 -7.04
N THR A 82 44.89 -15.62 -5.87
CA THR A 82 46.15 -16.19 -5.33
C THR A 82 46.00 -17.68 -5.04
N LEU A 83 44.85 -18.11 -4.52
CA LEU A 83 44.55 -19.52 -4.27
C LEU A 83 44.35 -20.31 -5.58
N ASP A 84 43.79 -19.69 -6.61
CA ASP A 84 43.61 -20.31 -7.94
C ASP A 84 44.95 -20.43 -8.69
N GLN A 85 45.85 -19.45 -8.58
CA GLN A 85 47.22 -19.52 -9.13
C GLN A 85 48.08 -20.60 -8.46
N GLY A 86 47.82 -20.93 -7.19
CA GLY A 86 48.46 -22.06 -6.49
C GLY A 86 48.03 -23.44 -7.02
N ARG A 87 46.96 -23.52 -7.82
CA ARG A 87 46.49 -24.75 -8.47
C ARG A 87 47.08 -24.97 -9.86
N THR A 88 47.70 -23.95 -10.46
CA THR A 88 48.26 -23.92 -11.81
C THR A 88 49.78 -23.67 -11.83
N GLN A 89 50.51 -24.09 -10.79
CA GLN A 89 51.97 -24.28 -10.84
C GLN A 89 52.37 -25.70 -11.26
N ALA A 90 51.63 -26.27 -12.21
CA ALA A 90 52.16 -27.25 -13.14
C ALA A 90 51.77 -26.74 -14.53
N GLU A 91 52.79 -26.42 -15.33
CA GLU A 91 52.76 -26.03 -16.74
C GLU A 91 52.48 -24.55 -17.12
N HIS A 92 53.60 -23.94 -17.53
CA HIS A 92 53.78 -22.98 -18.63
C HIS A 92 53.90 -21.46 -18.36
N THR A 93 55.05 -20.97 -18.85
CA THR A 93 55.68 -19.66 -18.91
C THR A 93 54.81 -18.49 -19.43
N LEU A 94 55.02 -17.31 -18.82
CA LEU A 94 54.44 -15.98 -19.05
C LEU A 94 54.50 -15.44 -20.52
N PRO A 95 53.76 -14.35 -20.82
CA PRO A 95 54.39 -13.03 -20.72
C PRO A 95 53.63 -12.01 -19.83
N SER A 96 54.42 -11.05 -19.37
CA SER A 96 54.25 -10.00 -18.37
C SER A 96 53.03 -9.05 -18.49
N GLN A 97 52.47 -8.67 -17.33
CA GLN A 97 51.95 -7.33 -17.09
C GLN A 97 52.52 -6.75 -15.77
N PRO A 98 52.59 -5.40 -15.63
CA PRO A 98 53.47 -4.74 -14.68
C PRO A 98 52.93 -4.83 -13.25
N GLY A 99 53.79 -5.32 -12.36
CA GLY A 99 53.52 -5.38 -10.93
C GLY A 99 53.41 -3.99 -10.29
N GLY A 100 52.32 -3.79 -9.55
CA GLY A 100 52.19 -2.75 -8.55
C GLY A 100 52.12 -3.39 -7.16
N ASN A 101 53.27 -3.77 -6.63
CA ASN A 101 53.38 -4.15 -5.21
C ASN A 101 53.08 -2.92 -4.35
N LEU A 102 52.02 -3.01 -3.54
CA LEU A 102 51.67 -2.00 -2.54
C LEU A 102 52.64 -2.13 -1.34
N HIS A 103 53.51 -1.14 -1.15
CA HIS A 103 54.30 -0.94 0.09
C HIS A 103 54.38 0.58 0.41
N PRO A 104 54.78 0.95 1.63
CA PRO A 104 53.93 1.44 2.71
C PRO A 104 53.64 2.96 2.67
N VAL A 105 52.40 3.31 3.00
CA VAL A 105 51.86 4.57 3.56
C VAL A 105 52.75 5.82 3.51
N LYS A 106 52.31 6.86 2.76
CA LYS A 106 52.26 8.25 3.29
C LYS A 106 51.02 9.08 2.89
N LYS A 107 50.14 8.64 1.98
CA LYS A 107 48.82 9.26 1.77
C LYS A 107 47.80 8.19 1.40
N TRP A 108 46.71 8.10 2.17
CA TRP A 108 45.55 7.30 1.80
C TRP A 108 45.03 7.77 0.45
N PRO A 109 44.64 6.87 -0.46
CA PRO A 109 44.21 7.28 -1.77
C PRO A 109 42.94 8.11 -1.66
N MET A 110 42.84 9.15 -2.47
CA MET A 110 41.62 9.92 -2.65
C MET A 110 40.45 8.98 -2.91
N ARG A 111 39.31 9.23 -2.26
CA ARG A 111 38.09 8.41 -2.32
C ARG A 111 37.68 8.03 -3.75
N SER A 112 38.03 8.83 -4.76
CA SER A 112 37.81 8.56 -6.19
C SER A 112 38.54 7.31 -6.73
N LEU A 113 39.71 6.96 -6.20
CA LEU A 113 40.49 5.80 -6.64
C LEU A 113 39.91 4.46 -6.15
N LEU A 114 39.18 4.47 -5.01
CA LEU A 114 38.48 3.28 -4.50
C LEU A 114 37.28 2.87 -5.36
N TYR A 115 36.71 3.80 -6.12
CA TYR A 115 35.56 3.57 -7.01
C TYR A 115 35.94 3.53 -8.50
N CYS A 116 37.24 3.71 -8.83
CA CYS A 116 37.73 3.66 -10.19
C CYS A 116 38.14 2.22 -10.55
N GLY A 117 37.17 1.43 -11.01
CA GLY A 117 37.38 0.08 -11.52
C GLY A 117 36.33 -0.92 -11.04
N SER A 118 35.57 -1.46 -11.99
CA SER A 118 34.83 -2.73 -11.87
C SER A 118 33.88 -2.92 -10.67
N VAL A 119 32.85 -2.07 -10.56
CA VAL A 119 31.62 -2.43 -9.82
C VAL A 119 30.38 -2.59 -10.71
N ALA A 120 30.49 -2.19 -11.99
CA ALA A 120 29.45 -2.42 -12.98
C ALA A 120 29.54 -3.82 -13.62
N GLU A 121 30.76 -4.33 -13.82
CA GLU A 121 31.01 -5.55 -14.61
C GLU A 121 30.77 -6.84 -13.82
N LEU A 122 31.00 -6.83 -12.50
CA LEU A 122 30.76 -7.99 -11.64
C LEU A 122 29.26 -8.26 -11.36
N LEU A 123 28.38 -7.29 -11.64
CA LEU A 123 26.94 -7.38 -11.39
C LEU A 123 26.12 -7.68 -12.67
N SER A 124 26.72 -7.59 -13.86
CA SER A 124 26.07 -7.89 -15.13
C SER A 124 26.73 -9.09 -15.82
N GLY A 125 26.41 -10.30 -15.39
CA GLY A 125 26.81 -11.50 -16.12
C GLY A 125 26.08 -11.64 -17.45
N VAL A 126 26.63 -11.06 -18.54
CA VAL A 126 26.37 -11.42 -19.95
C VAL A 126 27.58 -11.00 -20.81
N PRO A 127 28.22 -11.89 -21.60
CA PRO A 127 29.20 -11.46 -22.59
C PRO A 127 28.48 -11.01 -23.88
N VAL A 128 28.73 -9.78 -24.32
CA VAL A 128 28.30 -9.27 -25.63
C VAL A 128 29.54 -8.96 -26.45
N ASN A 129 29.87 -9.85 -27.40
CA ASN A 129 30.78 -9.54 -28.51
C ASN A 129 30.12 -8.50 -29.42
N GLN A 130 30.86 -7.44 -29.77
CA GLN A 130 30.47 -6.47 -30.79
C GLN A 130 31.23 -6.73 -32.09
N THR A 131 30.52 -6.68 -33.21
CA THR A 131 31.03 -6.18 -34.50
C THR A 131 30.00 -5.19 -35.07
N PRO A 132 30.42 -4.03 -35.63
CA PRO A 132 29.50 -3.04 -36.22
C PRO A 132 29.58 -3.01 -37.75
N ILE A 133 28.44 -2.86 -38.44
CA ILE A 133 28.36 -2.37 -39.83
C ILE A 133 27.13 -1.44 -39.98
N PRO A 134 27.22 -0.32 -40.75
CA PRO A 134 26.25 0.78 -40.78
C PRO A 134 25.29 0.71 -41.99
N GLY A 135 24.14 1.40 -41.90
CA GLY A 135 23.33 1.71 -43.08
C GLY A 135 21.86 2.05 -42.85
N GLN A 136 21.52 3.27 -43.27
CA GLN A 136 20.26 3.71 -43.90
C GLN A 136 19.04 4.18 -43.09
N ASP A 137 18.74 5.45 -43.40
CA ASP A 137 17.46 6.03 -43.81
C ASP A 137 16.45 6.45 -42.75
N GLY A 138 16.35 7.77 -42.63
CA GLY A 138 15.34 8.45 -41.86
C GLY A 138 13.98 8.41 -42.54
N THR A 139 12.94 8.22 -41.74
CA THR A 139 11.72 9.03 -41.80
C THR A 139 11.01 8.88 -40.46
N HIS A 140 10.71 10.00 -39.79
CA HIS A 140 9.91 10.03 -38.57
C HIS A 140 8.48 9.52 -38.85
N PRO A 141 7.82 8.94 -37.83
CA PRO A 141 6.56 9.55 -37.41
C PRO A 141 6.52 9.85 -35.92
N LEU A 142 6.12 11.07 -35.61
CA LEU A 142 5.88 11.59 -34.28
C LEU A 142 4.70 10.88 -33.62
N THR A 143 4.90 10.53 -32.36
CA THR A 143 3.90 9.95 -31.45
C THR A 143 2.73 10.92 -31.18
N PRO A 144 1.50 10.40 -30.95
CA PRO A 144 0.33 11.19 -30.59
C PRO A 144 0.44 11.65 -29.12
N ARG A 145 1.25 12.68 -28.88
CA ARG A 145 1.40 13.30 -27.56
C ARG A 145 1.70 14.80 -27.62
N GLN A 146 1.16 15.46 -28.65
CA GLN A 146 1.08 16.93 -28.73
C GLN A 146 -0.33 17.46 -29.02
N GLU A 147 -1.34 16.59 -29.22
CA GLU A 147 -2.73 17.03 -29.39
C GLU A 147 -3.44 17.35 -28.06
N ALA A 148 -2.94 16.87 -26.92
CA ALA A 148 -3.54 17.13 -25.60
C ALA A 148 -3.24 18.55 -25.06
N LEU A 149 -2.25 19.26 -25.61
CA LEU A 149 -1.93 20.64 -25.24
C LEU A 149 -2.55 21.68 -26.18
N ARG A 150 -2.95 21.31 -27.41
CA ARG A 150 -3.78 22.16 -28.27
C ARG A 150 -5.25 22.21 -27.83
N LEU A 151 -5.77 21.14 -27.23
CA LEU A 151 -7.13 21.12 -26.67
C LEU A 151 -7.28 21.86 -25.32
N CYS A 152 -6.19 22.09 -24.57
CA CYS A 152 -6.24 22.87 -23.33
C CYS A 152 -6.22 24.39 -23.56
N VAL A 153 -5.64 24.87 -24.66
CA VAL A 153 -5.62 26.32 -24.98
C VAL A 153 -6.91 26.75 -25.68
N LEU A 154 -7.59 25.87 -26.42
CA LEU A 154 -8.87 26.18 -27.06
C LEU A 154 -10.08 26.18 -26.11
N LEU A 155 -9.95 25.67 -24.88
CA LEU A 155 -11.05 25.63 -23.90
C LEU A 155 -11.11 26.84 -22.93
N LEU A 156 -10.16 27.79 -23.03
CA LEU A 156 -10.13 28.99 -22.20
C LEU A 156 -10.51 30.28 -22.95
N MET A 157 -10.90 30.20 -24.22
CA MET A 157 -11.29 31.36 -25.02
C MET A 157 -12.60 31.08 -25.77
N LEU A 158 -13.72 31.06 -25.06
CA LEU A 158 -15.04 31.32 -25.65
C LEU A 158 -15.96 31.97 -24.58
N PRO A 159 -16.33 33.24 -24.73
CA PRO A 159 -17.47 33.82 -24.01
C PRO A 159 -18.79 33.32 -24.62
N CYS A 160 -19.70 32.86 -23.75
CA CYS A 160 -21.07 32.50 -24.12
C CYS A 160 -21.86 33.74 -24.61
N LYS A 161 -22.48 33.55 -25.77
CA LYS A 161 -23.50 34.39 -26.39
C LYS A 161 -24.86 33.91 -25.88
N ASP A 162 -25.69 34.81 -25.35
CA ASP A 162 -27.13 34.56 -25.22
C ASP A 162 -27.90 35.40 -26.24
N ASN A 163 -28.66 34.65 -27.01
CA ASN A 163 -29.63 34.94 -28.06
C ASN A 163 -30.47 36.22 -27.95
N SER A 164 -30.53 36.91 -29.08
CA SER A 164 -31.68 37.69 -29.56
C SER A 164 -32.21 37.05 -30.85
N SER A 165 -33.52 36.76 -30.88
CA SER A 165 -34.33 36.51 -32.09
C SER A 165 -35.78 36.89 -31.78
N PRO A 166 -36.66 37.15 -32.77
CA PRO A 166 -36.46 37.76 -34.08
C PRO A 166 -37.44 38.94 -34.31
N MET A 167 -37.21 39.78 -35.32
CA MET A 167 -38.25 40.68 -35.86
C MET A 167 -38.23 40.61 -37.38
N LEU A 168 -39.41 40.44 -37.96
CA LEU A 168 -39.69 40.42 -39.39
C LEU A 168 -40.90 41.33 -39.61
N GLY A 169 -40.78 42.33 -40.51
CA GLY A 169 -41.92 42.94 -41.21
C GLY A 169 -42.09 44.46 -41.14
N ALA A 170 -42.22 45.06 -42.34
CA ALA A 170 -42.85 46.35 -42.72
C ALA A 170 -42.00 47.64 -42.54
N THR A 171 -41.31 48.17 -43.56
CA THR A 171 -41.74 49.00 -44.74
C THR A 171 -41.78 50.53 -44.50
N VAL A 172 -41.30 51.24 -45.53
CA VAL A 172 -41.55 52.64 -45.97
C VAL A 172 -40.45 53.68 -45.71
N ASP A 173 -40.12 54.36 -46.80
CA ASP A 173 -39.09 55.35 -47.16
C ASP A 173 -39.12 56.71 -46.39
N PRO A 174 -38.11 57.61 -46.60
CA PRO A 174 -37.86 58.86 -45.85
C PRO A 174 -38.31 60.11 -46.67
N PRO A 175 -37.81 61.34 -46.45
CA PRO A 175 -37.25 62.02 -45.27
C PRO A 175 -38.03 63.32 -44.93
N ASP A 176 -37.86 63.92 -43.74
CA ASP A 176 -37.63 65.38 -43.68
C ASP A 176 -37.20 65.92 -42.30
N THR A 177 -36.07 66.64 -42.38
CA THR A 177 -35.70 67.91 -41.72
C THR A 177 -36.01 68.19 -40.24
N THR A 178 -34.92 68.61 -39.56
CA THR A 178 -34.83 69.57 -38.44
C THR A 178 -35.21 69.10 -37.03
N MET A 179 -34.19 68.93 -36.17
CA MET A 179 -33.84 69.89 -35.10
C MET A 179 -32.97 69.18 -34.05
N ALA A 180 -31.90 69.87 -33.63
CA ALA A 180 -31.01 69.43 -32.57
C ALA A 180 -31.76 69.37 -31.23
N GLU A 181 -32.02 68.16 -30.72
CA GLU A 181 -32.44 67.97 -29.33
C GLU A 181 -31.22 67.88 -28.43
N THR A 182 -31.05 68.94 -27.65
CA THR A 182 -30.16 69.06 -26.50
C THR A 182 -30.24 67.79 -25.64
N GLU A 183 -29.12 67.10 -25.45
CA GLU A 183 -29.01 65.96 -24.54
C GLU A 183 -29.51 66.36 -23.13
N SER A 184 -30.71 65.90 -22.78
CA SER A 184 -31.21 66.01 -21.41
C SER A 184 -30.32 65.14 -20.52
N LYS A 185 -29.40 65.77 -19.79
CA LYS A 185 -28.63 65.14 -18.71
C LYS A 185 -29.63 64.51 -17.74
N LYS A 186 -29.85 63.20 -17.86
CA LYS A 186 -30.68 62.41 -16.94
C LYS A 186 -30.13 62.64 -15.53
N VAL A 187 -30.86 63.39 -14.72
CA VAL A 187 -30.54 63.61 -13.31
C VAL A 187 -30.60 62.25 -12.61
N ILE A 188 -29.44 61.63 -12.42
CA ILE A 188 -29.33 60.40 -11.64
C ILE A 188 -29.68 60.81 -10.20
N LYS A 189 -30.88 60.47 -9.74
CA LYS A 189 -31.27 60.63 -8.33
C LYS A 189 -30.17 59.98 -7.48
N LEU A 190 -29.42 60.78 -6.72
CA LEU A 190 -28.35 60.29 -5.84
C LEU A 190 -28.99 59.38 -4.79
N VAL A 191 -28.93 58.07 -5.02
CA VAL A 191 -29.38 57.08 -4.05
C VAL A 191 -28.29 56.98 -2.99
N PRO A 192 -28.61 57.17 -1.70
CA PRO A 192 -27.64 57.01 -0.62
C PRO A 192 -26.91 55.65 -0.72
N GLU A 193 -25.59 55.66 -0.63
CA GLU A 193 -24.76 54.46 -0.79
C GLU A 193 -25.19 53.31 0.13
N TYR A 194 -25.67 53.66 1.32
CA TYR A 194 -26.20 52.72 2.31
C TYR A 194 -27.32 51.84 1.73
N LEU A 195 -28.24 52.43 0.95
CA LEU A 195 -29.34 51.69 0.32
C LEU A 195 -28.84 50.75 -0.78
N LEU A 196 -27.84 51.16 -1.54
CA LEU A 196 -27.22 50.32 -2.57
C LEU A 196 -26.46 49.13 -1.96
N LYS A 197 -25.70 49.38 -0.89
CA LYS A 197 -25.00 48.33 -0.10
C LYS A 197 -26.01 47.34 0.52
N LYS A 198 -27.12 47.85 1.07
CA LYS A 198 -28.21 47.02 1.63
C LYS A 198 -28.90 46.15 0.57
N ARG A 199 -29.14 46.69 -0.64
CA ARG A 199 -29.71 45.93 -1.78
C ARG A 199 -28.77 44.83 -2.26
N LYS A 200 -27.47 45.12 -2.42
CA LYS A 200 -26.46 44.13 -2.81
C LYS A 200 -26.33 43.00 -1.78
N ALA A 201 -26.31 43.35 -0.48
CA ALA A 201 -26.27 42.37 0.61
C ALA A 201 -27.52 41.47 0.59
N TYR A 202 -28.71 42.06 0.42
CA TYR A 202 -29.96 41.31 0.36
C TYR A 202 -30.02 40.36 -0.85
N GLN A 203 -29.57 40.82 -2.02
CA GLN A 203 -29.49 39.98 -3.23
C GLN A 203 -28.50 38.81 -3.03
N ALA A 204 -27.35 39.06 -2.41
CA ALA A 204 -26.37 38.02 -2.10
C ALA A 204 -26.93 36.98 -1.12
N ILE A 205 -27.60 37.42 -0.05
CA ILE A 205 -28.26 36.53 0.93
C ILE A 205 -29.36 35.71 0.24
N LYS A 206 -30.19 36.33 -0.61
CA LYS A 206 -31.24 35.61 -1.33
C LYS A 206 -30.67 34.56 -2.29
N ALA A 207 -29.57 34.89 -2.99
CA ALA A 207 -28.88 33.97 -3.89
C ALA A 207 -28.26 32.78 -3.15
N THR A 208 -27.63 33.00 -1.99
CA THR A 208 -27.07 31.91 -1.17
C THR A 208 -28.16 31.02 -0.60
N GLN A 209 -29.26 31.61 -0.13
CA GLN A 209 -30.40 30.86 0.39
C GLN A 209 -31.08 30.02 -0.70
N ALA A 210 -31.26 30.58 -1.91
CA ALA A 210 -31.75 29.83 -3.07
C ALA A 210 -30.82 28.68 -3.47
N LYS A 211 -29.49 28.90 -3.41
CA LYS A 211 -28.49 27.86 -3.68
C LYS A 211 -28.53 26.74 -2.64
N ILE A 212 -28.66 27.08 -1.35
CA ILE A 212 -28.80 26.10 -0.27
C ILE A 212 -30.09 25.30 -0.44
N ALA A 213 -31.22 25.96 -0.72
CA ALA A 213 -32.50 25.30 -0.96
C ALA A 213 -32.46 24.34 -2.17
N LEU A 214 -31.77 24.71 -3.26
CA LEU A 214 -31.55 23.82 -4.41
C LEU A 214 -30.69 22.61 -4.06
N LEU A 215 -29.64 22.79 -3.25
CA LEU A 215 -28.79 21.71 -2.78
C LEU A 215 -29.55 20.76 -1.85
N GLU A 216 -30.42 21.28 -0.98
CA GLU A 216 -31.29 20.49 -0.12
C GLU A 216 -32.33 19.70 -0.90
N LYS A 217 -33.00 20.32 -1.89
CA LYS A 217 -33.89 19.61 -2.82
C LYS A 217 -33.16 18.49 -3.58
N ARG A 218 -31.90 18.72 -4.00
CA ARG A 218 -31.03 17.70 -4.62
C ARG A 218 -30.59 16.59 -3.67
N LYS A 219 -30.52 16.83 -2.35
CA LYS A 219 -30.24 15.80 -1.34
C LYS A 219 -31.47 14.92 -1.10
N ILE A 220 -32.66 15.53 -1.07
CA ILE A 220 -33.94 14.84 -0.81
C ILE A 220 -34.41 14.04 -2.03
N SER A 221 -34.26 14.57 -3.25
CA SER A 221 -34.68 13.86 -4.49
C SER A 221 -33.82 12.66 -4.83
N LYS A 222 -32.61 12.57 -4.28
CA LYS A 222 -31.73 11.40 -4.41
C LYS A 222 -32.06 10.34 -3.36
N GLY A 223 -33.34 10.02 -3.19
CA GLY A 223 -33.73 8.73 -2.64
C GLY A 223 -32.99 7.65 -3.42
N LYS A 224 -32.36 6.69 -2.74
CA LYS A 224 -31.71 5.57 -3.43
C LYS A 224 -32.79 4.89 -4.27
N PRO A 225 -32.63 4.78 -5.61
CA PRO A 225 -33.60 4.03 -6.39
C PRO A 225 -33.73 2.65 -5.75
N LEU A 226 -34.95 2.26 -5.40
CA LEU A 226 -35.25 0.92 -4.92
C LEU A 226 -34.69 -0.03 -5.96
N LYS A 227 -33.64 -0.78 -5.58
CA LYS A 227 -32.97 -1.70 -6.49
C LYS A 227 -33.88 -2.90 -6.66
N PHE A 228 -34.81 -2.82 -7.60
CA PHE A 228 -35.66 -3.94 -7.97
C PHE A 228 -34.76 -5.05 -8.50
N LYS A 229 -34.64 -6.13 -7.74
CA LYS A 229 -34.03 -7.36 -8.23
C LYS A 229 -35.05 -8.05 -9.14
N ARG A 230 -34.60 -8.54 -10.29
CA ARG A 230 -35.47 -9.33 -11.17
C ARG A 230 -35.76 -10.68 -10.51
N LEU A 231 -36.92 -11.27 -10.79
CA LEU A 231 -37.29 -12.59 -10.29
C LEU A 231 -36.23 -13.66 -10.59
N GLU A 232 -35.63 -13.61 -11.78
CA GLU A 232 -34.53 -14.49 -12.17
C GLU A 232 -33.34 -14.45 -11.20
N ASP A 233 -33.00 -13.26 -10.69
CA ASP A 233 -31.87 -13.11 -9.76
C ASP A 233 -32.18 -13.79 -8.42
N PHE A 234 -33.44 -13.75 -7.97
CA PHE A 234 -33.88 -14.48 -6.79
C PHE A 234 -33.81 -15.99 -6.98
N LEU A 235 -34.26 -16.50 -8.13
CA LEU A 235 -34.16 -17.94 -8.46
C LEU A 235 -32.69 -18.39 -8.54
N LYS A 236 -31.84 -17.60 -9.20
CA LYS A 236 -30.39 -17.85 -9.29
C LYS A 236 -29.74 -17.84 -7.90
N ASP A 237 -30.07 -16.87 -7.04
CA ASP A 237 -29.57 -16.79 -5.67
C ASP A 237 -30.07 -17.99 -4.82
N SER A 238 -31.33 -18.38 -4.98
CA SER A 238 -31.92 -19.55 -4.29
C SER A 238 -31.25 -20.86 -4.68
N HIS A 239 -31.05 -21.09 -5.99
CA HIS A 239 -30.37 -22.29 -6.48
C HIS A 239 -28.91 -22.36 -6.02
N ARG A 240 -28.19 -21.22 -5.99
CA ARG A 240 -26.82 -21.16 -5.44
C ARG A 240 -26.81 -21.52 -3.97
N LYS A 241 -27.71 -20.95 -3.18
CA LYS A 241 -27.85 -21.25 -1.75
C LYS A 241 -28.12 -22.73 -1.51
N HIS A 242 -29.05 -23.32 -2.26
CA HIS A 242 -29.38 -24.75 -2.14
C HIS A 242 -28.18 -25.65 -2.49
N ARG A 243 -27.47 -25.38 -3.60
CA ARG A 243 -26.25 -26.11 -3.96
C ARG A 243 -25.17 -26.03 -2.89
N ASP A 244 -25.00 -24.85 -2.29
CA ASP A 244 -24.07 -24.65 -1.19
C ASP A 244 -24.46 -25.47 0.05
N GLU A 245 -25.73 -25.46 0.44
CA GLU A 245 -26.24 -26.24 1.59
C GLU A 245 -26.02 -27.74 1.39
N THR A 246 -26.33 -28.26 0.21
CA THR A 246 -26.08 -29.66 -0.15
C THR A 246 -24.59 -30.00 -0.11
N ARG A 247 -23.72 -29.13 -0.65
CA ARG A 247 -22.26 -29.30 -0.57
C ARG A 247 -21.75 -29.30 0.86
N ILE A 248 -22.27 -28.41 1.70
CA ILE A 248 -21.94 -28.29 3.12
C ILE A 248 -22.29 -29.58 3.85
N GLN A 249 -23.49 -30.12 3.64
CA GLN A 249 -23.92 -31.39 4.23
C GLN A 249 -23.02 -32.56 3.79
N ARG A 250 -22.74 -32.68 2.49
CA ARG A 250 -21.81 -33.70 1.95
C ARG A 250 -20.41 -33.58 2.55
N SER A 251 -19.92 -32.36 2.75
CA SER A 251 -18.60 -32.13 3.36
C SER A 251 -18.56 -32.50 4.84
N GLN A 252 -19.68 -32.45 5.56
CA GLN A 252 -19.76 -32.89 6.97
C GLN A 252 -19.72 -34.41 7.09
N GLN A 253 -20.30 -35.12 6.12
CA GLN A 253 -20.28 -36.59 6.06
C GLN A 253 -18.94 -37.14 5.57
N ARG A 254 -18.20 -36.36 4.77
CA ARG A 254 -16.90 -36.79 4.26
C ARG A 254 -15.86 -36.84 5.38
N PRO A 255 -15.05 -37.91 5.49
CA PRO A 255 -14.00 -37.98 6.49
C PRO A 255 -13.01 -36.82 6.34
N PRO A 256 -12.46 -36.30 7.45
CA PRO A 256 -11.56 -35.17 7.42
C PRO A 256 -10.28 -35.56 6.66
N GLY A 257 -10.11 -34.98 5.46
CA GLY A 257 -8.86 -35.18 4.71
C GLY A 257 -7.62 -34.76 5.52
N PRO A 258 -6.45 -35.36 5.22
CA PRO A 258 -5.21 -35.19 5.98
C PRO A 258 -4.88 -33.72 6.22
N LEU A 259 -4.36 -33.42 7.41
CA LEU A 259 -3.85 -32.08 7.69
C LEU A 259 -2.64 -31.81 6.79
N PRO A 260 -2.47 -30.56 6.34
CA PRO A 260 -1.26 -30.18 5.65
C PRO A 260 -0.01 -30.49 6.47
N PRO A 261 1.13 -30.75 5.82
CA PRO A 261 2.38 -31.07 6.51
C PRO A 261 2.74 -29.99 7.53
N ALA A 262 3.26 -30.42 8.69
CA ALA A 262 3.52 -29.56 9.85
C ALA A 262 4.44 -28.35 9.56
N LYS A 263 5.21 -28.40 8.47
CA LYS A 263 6.07 -27.32 7.99
C LYS A 263 5.29 -26.02 7.71
N ASN A 264 4.02 -26.13 7.27
CA ASN A 264 3.26 -24.99 6.78
C ASN A 264 2.15 -24.57 7.77
N ARG A 265 2.52 -23.77 8.76
CA ARG A 265 1.61 -23.30 9.83
C ARG A 265 0.80 -22.05 9.45
N LEU A 266 1.23 -21.33 8.42
CA LEU A 266 0.62 -20.09 7.94
C LEU A 266 -0.02 -20.32 6.57
N ALA A 267 -1.26 -19.88 6.39
CA ALA A 267 -1.88 -19.75 5.07
C ALA A 267 -2.20 -18.30 4.73
N PHE A 268 -2.20 -18.00 3.44
CA PHE A 268 -2.72 -16.77 2.88
C PHE A 268 -3.99 -17.09 2.09
N ALA A 269 -5.05 -16.36 2.36
CA ALA A 269 -6.35 -16.55 1.72
C ALA A 269 -6.76 -15.28 0.97
N VAL A 270 -7.13 -15.44 -0.31
CA VAL A 270 -7.53 -14.37 -1.21
C VAL A 270 -8.91 -14.68 -1.78
N ARG A 271 -9.79 -13.70 -1.71
CA ARG A 271 -11.11 -13.80 -2.34
C ARG A 271 -11.02 -13.49 -3.84
N ILE A 272 -11.26 -14.49 -4.69
CA ILE A 272 -11.20 -14.35 -6.15
C ILE A 272 -12.59 -14.15 -6.76
N ARG A 273 -13.63 -14.79 -6.19
CA ARG A 273 -15.00 -14.72 -6.75
C ARG A 273 -15.92 -13.77 -5.97
N GLU A 274 -16.91 -13.26 -6.69
CA GLU A 274 -18.03 -12.55 -6.08
C GLU A 274 -18.93 -13.50 -5.28
N ILE A 275 -19.51 -12.99 -4.20
CA ILE A 275 -20.32 -13.75 -3.25
C ILE A 275 -21.69 -13.09 -3.26
N LYS A 276 -22.60 -13.63 -4.08
CA LYS A 276 -24.01 -13.22 -4.22
C LYS A 276 -24.88 -14.47 -4.08
N GLY A 277 -25.95 -14.38 -3.28
CA GLY A 277 -26.88 -15.50 -3.08
C GLY A 277 -26.28 -16.74 -2.42
N VAL A 278 -25.29 -16.59 -1.55
CA VAL A 278 -24.63 -17.73 -0.90
C VAL A 278 -25.30 -18.12 0.41
N SER A 279 -25.01 -19.32 0.90
CA SER A 279 -25.49 -19.74 2.22
C SER A 279 -25.01 -18.80 3.34
N PRO A 280 -25.84 -18.53 4.36
CA PRO A 280 -25.48 -17.64 5.46
C PRO A 280 -24.29 -18.16 6.27
N LYS A 281 -24.08 -19.49 6.30
CA LYS A 281 -22.92 -20.12 6.94
C LYS A 281 -21.60 -19.68 6.28
N VAL A 282 -21.52 -19.74 4.95
CA VAL A 282 -20.37 -19.26 4.16
C VAL A 282 -20.16 -17.77 4.37
N MET A 283 -21.25 -16.99 4.37
CA MET A 283 -21.16 -15.55 4.58
C MET A 283 -20.59 -15.20 5.95
N LYS A 284 -21.03 -15.87 7.03
CA LYS A 284 -20.47 -15.68 8.39
C LYS A 284 -18.96 -15.97 8.43
N MET A 285 -18.51 -17.05 7.79
CA MET A 285 -17.08 -17.42 7.74
C MET A 285 -16.24 -16.38 6.97
N VAL A 286 -16.74 -15.88 5.82
CA VAL A 286 -16.07 -14.81 5.05
C VAL A 286 -15.93 -13.52 5.86
N HIS A 287 -16.96 -13.16 6.63
CA HIS A 287 -16.91 -12.00 7.53
C HIS A 287 -15.90 -12.20 8.66
N MET A 288 -15.84 -13.39 9.24
CA MET A 288 -14.87 -13.75 10.29
C MET A 288 -13.42 -13.64 9.78
N LEU A 289 -13.16 -14.10 8.55
CA LEU A 289 -11.87 -13.93 7.87
C LEU A 289 -11.62 -12.50 7.35
N ARG A 290 -12.58 -11.59 7.50
CA ARG A 290 -12.48 -10.18 7.07
C ARG A 290 -12.35 -10.00 5.54
N LEU A 291 -12.74 -11.00 4.73
CA LEU A 291 -12.63 -11.01 3.26
C LEU A 291 -13.83 -10.36 2.56
N ARG A 292 -14.13 -9.11 2.91
CA ARG A 292 -15.36 -8.41 2.46
C ARG A 292 -15.34 -7.97 0.99
N LYS A 293 -14.16 -7.60 0.47
CA LYS A 293 -14.01 -7.11 -0.91
C LYS A 293 -13.48 -8.21 -1.82
N ILE A 294 -13.76 -8.13 -3.11
CA ILE A 294 -13.05 -8.96 -4.09
C ILE A 294 -11.56 -8.57 -4.08
N PHE A 295 -10.69 -9.54 -4.30
CA PHE A 295 -9.23 -9.39 -4.20
C PHE A 295 -8.75 -8.86 -2.85
N SER A 296 -9.52 -9.06 -1.77
CA SER A 296 -8.97 -8.89 -0.42
C SER A 296 -8.21 -10.15 0.01
N GLY A 297 -7.08 -9.96 0.68
CA GLY A 297 -6.24 -11.03 1.24
C GLY A 297 -6.09 -10.93 2.75
N THR A 298 -5.98 -12.06 3.44
CA THR A 298 -5.65 -12.11 4.87
C THR A 298 -4.76 -13.32 5.21
N PHE A 299 -3.98 -13.19 6.28
CA PHE A 299 -3.23 -14.30 6.85
C PHE A 299 -4.10 -15.11 7.81
N VAL A 300 -3.97 -16.43 7.76
CA VAL A 300 -4.74 -17.37 8.59
C VAL A 300 -3.79 -18.40 9.18
N LYS A 301 -3.87 -18.58 10.49
CA LYS A 301 -3.18 -19.67 11.19
C LYS A 301 -3.85 -21.00 10.85
N ILE A 302 -3.06 -21.97 10.40
CA ILE A 302 -3.54 -23.31 10.08
C ILE A 302 -3.76 -24.10 11.38
N ASN A 303 -5.02 -24.46 11.60
CA ASN A 303 -5.51 -25.36 12.64
C ASN A 303 -6.52 -26.32 12.00
N LYS A 304 -6.90 -27.41 12.69
CA LYS A 304 -7.97 -28.33 12.24
C LYS A 304 -9.25 -27.57 11.86
N THR A 305 -9.69 -26.66 12.71
CA THR A 305 -10.87 -25.80 12.48
C THR A 305 -10.67 -24.85 11.31
N SER A 306 -9.51 -24.20 11.19
CA SER A 306 -9.22 -23.27 10.10
C SER A 306 -9.25 -23.97 8.74
N VAL A 307 -8.71 -25.20 8.66
CA VAL A 307 -8.73 -26.01 7.43
C VAL A 307 -10.16 -26.42 7.08
N ALA A 308 -10.97 -26.84 8.06
CA ALA A 308 -12.39 -27.12 7.84
C ALA A 308 -13.13 -25.90 7.31
N MET A 309 -12.92 -24.72 7.91
CA MET A 309 -13.50 -23.46 7.43
C MET A 309 -13.05 -23.14 5.99
N MET A 310 -11.78 -23.35 5.65
CA MET A 310 -11.26 -23.12 4.30
C MET A 310 -11.86 -24.07 3.26
N LYS A 311 -12.03 -25.36 3.59
CA LYS A 311 -12.75 -26.32 2.74
C LYS A 311 -14.18 -25.86 2.44
N MET A 312 -14.84 -25.20 3.40
CA MET A 312 -16.18 -24.64 3.19
C MET A 312 -16.18 -23.42 2.24
N LEU A 313 -15.08 -22.65 2.23
CA LEU A 313 -14.91 -21.43 1.43
C LEU A 313 -14.22 -21.65 0.07
N GLU A 314 -13.74 -22.86 -0.17
CA GLU A 314 -13.05 -23.31 -1.38
C GLU A 314 -13.66 -22.80 -2.70
N PRO A 315 -14.99 -22.81 -2.93
CA PRO A 315 -15.55 -22.33 -4.20
C PRO A 315 -15.41 -20.83 -4.44
N TYR A 316 -15.06 -20.02 -3.43
CA TYR A 316 -14.99 -18.55 -3.52
C TYR A 316 -13.59 -17.98 -3.25
N VAL A 317 -12.81 -18.68 -2.42
CA VAL A 317 -11.53 -18.22 -1.89
C VAL A 317 -10.43 -19.14 -2.38
N ALA A 318 -9.36 -18.57 -2.93
CA ALA A 318 -8.12 -19.29 -3.14
C ALA A 318 -7.22 -19.12 -1.93
N TRP A 319 -6.61 -20.21 -1.47
CA TRP A 319 -5.70 -20.15 -0.33
C TRP A 319 -4.53 -21.13 -0.50
N GLY A 320 -3.42 -20.82 0.16
CA GLY A 320 -2.21 -21.62 0.09
C GLY A 320 -1.15 -21.12 1.07
N PHE A 321 0.08 -21.63 0.94
CA PHE A 321 1.18 -21.30 1.82
C PHE A 321 2.07 -20.21 1.21
N PRO A 322 2.16 -19.02 1.84
CA PRO A 322 2.96 -17.94 1.32
C PRO A 322 4.44 -18.14 1.65
N ASN A 323 5.32 -17.71 0.74
CA ASN A 323 6.76 -17.64 0.98
C ASN A 323 7.12 -16.39 1.80
N LEU A 324 8.25 -16.41 2.51
CA LEU A 324 8.73 -15.25 3.27
C LEU A 324 8.82 -13.98 2.40
N LYS A 325 9.29 -14.12 1.15
CA LYS A 325 9.33 -13.02 0.17
C LYS A 325 7.93 -12.43 -0.09
N SER A 326 6.93 -13.28 -0.33
CA SER A 326 5.55 -12.85 -0.57
C SER A 326 4.94 -12.16 0.66
N VAL A 327 5.18 -12.69 1.86
CA VAL A 327 4.71 -12.07 3.12
C VAL A 327 5.34 -10.69 3.32
N ARG A 328 6.66 -10.61 3.16
CA ARG A 328 7.44 -9.36 3.24
C ARG A 328 6.91 -8.31 2.26
N GLU A 329 6.78 -8.66 0.99
CA GLU A 329 6.31 -7.73 -0.03
C GLU A 329 4.87 -7.25 0.23
N LEU A 330 3.98 -8.12 0.70
CA LEU A 330 2.61 -7.75 1.04
C LEU A 330 2.55 -6.73 2.18
N ILE A 331 3.32 -6.97 3.25
CA ILE A 331 3.35 -6.10 4.42
C ILE A 331 4.02 -4.76 4.07
N LEU A 332 5.13 -4.78 3.34
CA LEU A 332 5.83 -3.54 2.96
C LEU A 332 5.04 -2.69 1.95
N LYS A 333 4.50 -3.29 0.88
CA LYS A 333 3.82 -2.54 -0.19
C LYS A 333 2.39 -2.18 0.14
N ARG A 334 1.67 -3.06 0.85
CA ARG A 334 0.21 -2.96 1.04
C ARG A 334 -0.22 -3.02 2.50
N GLY A 335 0.74 -3.07 3.44
CA GLY A 335 0.48 -3.07 4.87
C GLY A 335 -0.25 -1.82 5.32
N GLN A 336 -1.47 -2.01 5.84
CA GLN A 336 -2.27 -0.98 6.47
C GLN A 336 -2.68 -1.46 7.85
N THR A 337 -2.73 -0.55 8.79
CA THR A 337 -3.15 -0.82 10.15
C THR A 337 -4.46 -0.13 10.46
N ARG A 338 -5.13 -0.64 11.49
CA ARG A 338 -6.33 -0.03 12.06
C ARG A 338 -5.99 0.65 13.37
N VAL A 339 -5.94 1.98 13.36
CA VAL A 339 -5.78 2.79 14.58
C VAL A 339 -7.04 3.61 14.78
N GLY A 340 -7.79 3.29 15.84
CA GLY A 340 -9.11 3.86 16.09
C GLY A 340 -10.04 3.64 14.88
N ARG A 341 -10.52 4.74 14.28
CA ARG A 341 -11.42 4.72 13.11
C ARG A 341 -10.71 4.94 11.77
N ARG A 342 -9.41 5.25 11.77
CA ARG A 342 -8.65 5.58 10.55
C ARG A 342 -7.76 4.41 10.11
N ARG A 343 -7.42 4.40 8.83
CA ARG A 343 -6.48 3.44 8.25
C ARG A 343 -5.15 4.16 8.07
N VAL A 344 -4.08 3.60 8.61
CA VAL A 344 -2.75 4.23 8.60
C VAL A 344 -1.77 3.25 7.92
N PRO A 345 -0.98 3.68 6.92
CA PRO A 345 0.05 2.83 6.32
C PRO A 345 1.16 2.52 7.33
N LEU A 346 1.86 1.39 7.13
CA LEU A 346 3.03 1.04 7.91
C LEU A 346 4.27 1.73 7.32
N THR A 347 4.70 2.83 7.94
CA THR A 347 5.91 3.57 7.52
C THR A 347 6.93 3.64 8.65
N ASP A 348 6.49 3.98 9.86
CA ASP A 348 7.40 4.24 10.98
C ASP A 348 7.51 3.03 11.93
N ASN A 349 8.74 2.69 12.32
CA ASN A 349 8.99 1.65 13.33
C ASN A 349 8.51 2.08 14.72
N THR A 350 8.61 3.38 15.04
CA THR A 350 8.11 3.95 16.30
C THR A 350 6.61 3.72 16.48
N PHE A 351 5.86 3.82 15.37
CA PHE A 351 4.43 3.56 15.35
C PHE A 351 4.10 2.09 15.63
N ILE A 352 4.88 1.16 15.09
CA ILE A 352 4.71 -0.28 15.36
C ILE A 352 5.03 -0.56 16.82
N GLU A 353 6.13 -0.03 17.35
CA GLU A 353 6.55 -0.21 18.74
C GLU A 353 5.50 0.31 19.73
N GLN A 354 4.93 1.49 19.49
CA GLN A 354 3.89 2.08 20.35
C GLN A 354 2.65 1.19 20.47
N HIS A 355 2.24 0.53 19.38
CA HIS A 355 1.03 -0.29 19.36
C HIS A 355 1.29 -1.76 19.72
N MET A 356 2.43 -2.33 19.31
CA MET A 356 2.72 -3.76 19.40
C MET A 356 3.91 -4.09 20.31
N GLY A 357 4.54 -3.10 20.94
CA GLY A 357 5.66 -3.32 21.88
C GLY A 357 5.30 -4.22 23.07
N LYS A 358 4.02 -4.24 23.49
CA LYS A 358 3.50 -5.18 24.51
C LYS A 358 3.62 -6.64 24.11
N HIS A 359 3.63 -6.92 22.81
CA HIS A 359 3.77 -8.26 22.24
C HIS A 359 5.22 -8.57 21.81
N GLY A 360 6.18 -7.69 22.12
CA GLY A 360 7.57 -7.85 21.74
C GLY A 360 7.87 -7.57 20.26
N ILE A 361 6.94 -6.91 19.55
CA ILE A 361 7.12 -6.52 18.14
C ILE A 361 7.53 -5.05 18.12
N ILE A 362 8.79 -4.78 17.79
CA ILE A 362 9.37 -3.43 17.86
C ILE A 362 9.42 -2.82 16.46
N CYS A 363 9.87 -3.59 15.47
CA CYS A 363 10.01 -3.13 14.10
C CYS A 363 9.12 -3.89 13.12
N LEU A 364 9.10 -3.43 11.87
CA LEU A 364 8.36 -4.07 10.80
C LEU A 364 8.89 -5.49 10.49
N GLU A 365 10.19 -5.70 10.64
CA GLU A 365 10.81 -7.01 10.41
C GLU A 365 10.33 -8.05 11.44
N ASP A 366 10.27 -7.67 12.72
CA ASP A 366 9.71 -8.51 13.78
C ASP A 366 8.25 -8.88 13.48
N LEU A 367 7.47 -7.93 12.93
CA LEU A 367 6.09 -8.18 12.54
C LEU A 367 5.99 -9.22 11.40
N ILE A 368 6.88 -9.15 10.40
CA ILE A 368 6.96 -10.13 9.32
C ILE A 368 7.32 -11.51 9.88
N HIS A 369 8.35 -11.59 10.72
CA HIS A 369 8.81 -12.83 11.33
C HIS A 369 7.72 -13.48 12.20
N GLU A 370 7.06 -12.70 13.04
CA GLU A 370 6.00 -13.17 13.93
C GLU A 370 4.80 -13.71 13.15
N ILE A 371 4.46 -13.09 12.01
CA ILE A 371 3.41 -13.57 11.11
C ILE A 371 3.82 -14.85 10.41
N TYR A 372 5.03 -14.91 9.84
CA TYR A 372 5.50 -16.06 9.07
C TYR A 372 5.65 -17.33 9.94
N LEU A 373 6.26 -17.19 11.12
CA LEU A 373 6.47 -18.29 12.06
C LEU A 373 5.22 -18.67 12.85
N VAL A 374 4.21 -17.80 12.86
CA VAL A 374 2.98 -17.94 13.65
C VAL A 374 3.29 -18.06 15.14
N GLY A 375 3.92 -17.01 15.68
CA GLY A 375 4.31 -16.93 17.08
C GLY A 375 3.13 -16.68 18.05
N LYS A 376 3.46 -16.37 19.30
CA LYS A 376 2.48 -16.14 20.39
C LYS A 376 1.64 -14.86 20.14
N GLY A 377 2.25 -13.84 19.56
CA GLY A 377 1.66 -12.57 19.18
C GLY A 377 0.88 -12.58 17.85
N PHE A 378 0.85 -13.71 17.13
CA PHE A 378 0.21 -13.81 15.80
C PHE A 378 -1.22 -13.25 15.75
N ARG A 379 -2.06 -13.54 16.75
CA ARG A 379 -3.45 -13.07 16.79
C ARG A 379 -3.51 -11.54 16.89
N ALA A 380 -2.65 -10.93 17.71
CA ALA A 380 -2.58 -9.49 17.87
C ALA A 380 -2.03 -8.83 16.58
N ALA A 381 -0.93 -9.35 16.04
CA ALA A 381 -0.31 -8.90 14.80
C ALA A 381 -1.29 -8.96 13.60
N ASN A 382 -2.00 -10.09 13.42
CA ASN A 382 -2.94 -10.24 12.32
C ASN A 382 -4.18 -9.33 12.47
N ASN A 383 -4.60 -9.03 13.71
CA ASN A 383 -5.72 -8.10 13.97
C ASN A 383 -5.30 -6.63 13.81
N PHE A 384 -4.04 -6.32 14.10
CA PHE A 384 -3.44 -5.01 13.88
C PHE A 384 -3.40 -4.68 12.38
N LEU A 385 -3.04 -5.68 11.57
CA LEU A 385 -3.11 -5.59 10.11
C LEU A 385 -4.56 -5.60 9.60
N LEU A 386 -4.82 -4.70 8.66
CA LEU A 386 -6.04 -4.68 7.89
C LEU A 386 -5.93 -5.69 6.73
N PRO A 387 -7.05 -6.30 6.27
CA PRO A 387 -7.00 -7.15 5.09
C PRO A 387 -6.40 -6.40 3.89
N PHE A 388 -5.42 -7.03 3.25
CA PHE A 388 -4.70 -6.48 2.11
C PHE A 388 -5.68 -6.28 0.96
N LYS A 389 -5.71 -5.07 0.40
CA LYS A 389 -6.45 -4.80 -0.83
C LYS A 389 -5.52 -5.10 -1.99
N LEU A 390 -5.70 -6.23 -2.63
CA LEU A 390 -4.95 -6.60 -3.83
C LEU A 390 -5.66 -6.04 -5.06
N SER A 391 -4.89 -5.72 -6.09
CA SER A 391 -5.39 -5.14 -7.32
C SER A 391 -4.45 -5.51 -8.45
N VAL A 392 -5.00 -5.72 -9.63
CA VAL A 392 -4.19 -5.91 -10.84
C VAL A 392 -3.35 -4.67 -11.09
N ALA A 393 -2.11 -4.87 -11.53
CA ALA A 393 -1.26 -3.78 -11.99
C ALA A 393 -1.98 -2.97 -13.09
N ARG A 394 -1.98 -1.63 -12.96
CA ARG A 394 -2.68 -0.71 -13.88
C ARG A 394 -2.24 -0.84 -15.34
N HIS A 395 -1.05 -1.39 -15.59
CA HIS A 395 -0.47 -1.58 -16.91
C HIS A 395 -0.83 -2.92 -17.57
N ALA A 396 -1.43 -3.85 -16.83
CA ALA A 396 -2.03 -5.04 -17.41
C ALA A 396 -3.45 -4.68 -17.85
N ALA A 397 -3.56 -4.02 -19.02
CA ALA A 397 -4.84 -3.77 -19.66
C ALA A 397 -5.47 -5.12 -20.09
N LYS A 398 -6.13 -5.79 -19.15
CA LYS A 398 -6.86 -7.04 -19.36
C LYS A 398 -8.28 -6.88 -18.86
N ASP A 399 -9.23 -7.41 -19.62
CA ASP A 399 -10.62 -7.51 -19.20
C ASP A 399 -10.74 -8.31 -17.90
N LYS A 400 -11.76 -8.00 -17.09
CA LYS A 400 -12.05 -8.72 -15.84
C LYS A 400 -12.17 -10.24 -16.05
N ALA A 401 -12.68 -10.65 -17.22
CA ALA A 401 -12.82 -12.06 -17.59
C ALA A 401 -11.45 -12.72 -17.86
N GLY A 402 -10.56 -12.03 -18.59
CA GLY A 402 -9.19 -12.49 -18.83
C GLY A 402 -8.39 -12.62 -17.53
N LEU A 403 -8.51 -11.64 -16.63
CA LEU A 403 -7.90 -11.69 -15.31
C LEU A 403 -8.36 -12.92 -14.51
N LEU A 404 -9.66 -13.22 -14.53
CA LEU A 404 -10.19 -14.37 -13.79
C LEU A 404 -9.68 -15.70 -14.36
N LYS A 405 -9.47 -15.76 -15.68
CA LYS A 405 -8.89 -16.93 -16.36
C LYS A 405 -7.43 -17.13 -15.94
N ASP A 406 -6.64 -16.06 -15.91
CA ASP A 406 -5.23 -16.08 -15.49
C ASP A 406 -5.07 -16.45 -14.02
N LEU A 407 -5.94 -15.92 -13.16
CA LEU A 407 -5.98 -16.27 -11.74
C LEU A 407 -6.38 -17.72 -11.52
N GLY A 408 -7.14 -18.33 -12.45
CA GLY A 408 -7.60 -19.71 -12.43
C GLY A 408 -8.69 -20.02 -11.39
N ASN A 409 -8.87 -21.30 -11.08
CA ASN A 409 -9.92 -21.78 -10.18
C ASN A 409 -9.67 -21.47 -8.68
N PRO A 410 -10.69 -21.08 -7.90
CA PRO A 410 -10.59 -20.99 -6.45
C PRO A 410 -10.26 -22.35 -5.82
N GLY A 411 -9.81 -22.30 -4.56
CA GLY A 411 -9.54 -23.46 -3.74
C GLY A 411 -8.12 -23.54 -3.20
N PHE A 412 -7.72 -24.73 -2.76
CA PHE A 412 -6.39 -24.96 -2.21
C PHE A 412 -5.34 -25.02 -3.32
N ARG A 413 -4.31 -24.17 -3.21
CA ARG A 413 -3.26 -24.02 -4.23
C ARG A 413 -1.85 -24.27 -3.73
N ASN A 414 -1.71 -24.81 -2.52
CA ASN A 414 -0.41 -25.11 -1.92
C ASN A 414 0.59 -23.93 -2.07
N THR A 415 1.70 -24.09 -2.79
CA THR A 415 2.71 -23.04 -3.05
C THR A 415 2.36 -22.09 -4.20
N ASP A 416 1.44 -22.45 -5.09
CA ASP A 416 1.11 -21.68 -6.30
C ASP A 416 0.34 -20.39 -5.98
N ILE A 417 -0.13 -20.25 -4.74
CA ILE A 417 -0.69 -19.00 -4.23
C ILE A 417 0.30 -17.83 -4.38
N ASN A 418 1.61 -18.10 -4.34
CA ASN A 418 2.64 -17.09 -4.48
C ASN A 418 2.63 -16.44 -5.87
N ALA A 419 2.26 -17.17 -6.92
CA ALA A 419 2.10 -16.62 -8.26
C ALA A 419 0.94 -15.62 -8.31
N ILE A 420 -0.20 -15.97 -7.70
CA ILE A 420 -1.36 -15.07 -7.57
C ILE A 420 -0.99 -13.82 -6.77
N ILE A 421 -0.26 -13.97 -5.66
CA ILE A 421 0.18 -12.84 -4.85
C ILE A 421 1.03 -11.90 -5.70
N ARG A 422 2.02 -12.41 -6.43
CA ARG A 422 2.91 -11.59 -7.27
C ARG A 422 2.15 -10.86 -8.39
N GLN A 423 1.13 -11.49 -8.98
CA GLN A 423 0.31 -10.86 -10.03
C GLN A 423 -0.59 -9.74 -9.49
N LEU A 424 -1.06 -9.86 -8.25
CA LEU A 424 -2.01 -8.91 -7.64
C LEU A 424 -1.35 -7.89 -6.69
N ASN A 425 -0.05 -8.01 -6.43
CA ASN A 425 0.69 -7.16 -5.48
C ASN A 425 1.31 -5.93 -6.12
#